data_AF-A0A2V6TH42-F1
#
_entry.id   AF-A0A2V6TH42-F1
#
_cell.length_a   1.000
_cell.length_b   1.000
_cell.length_c   1.000
_cell.angle_alpha   90.00
_cell.angle_beta   90.00
_cell.angle_gamma   90.00
#
_symmetry.space_group_name_H-M   'P 1'
#
loop_
_entity.id
_entity.type
_entity.pdbx_description
1 polymer ?
#
loop_
_entity_poly.entity_id
_entity_poly.type
_entity_poly.pdbx_seq_one_letter_code
_entity_poly.pdbx_strand_id
1 'polypeptide(L)'
;FVAIVSVLLKIPLLQLVGGLLLGWIAVKLVKPETGGDADVRRGSSLWEAVWIIIVADVTMSLDNVLAIAATAHGDFMLVMFGIGLSLPIVVWGAGLLAHLMNRYTWIVWLGGGLLGYVAGEMVVEDPIVTRWLAGAAPLLHSAVPIALGVLVTALGWWLGRGHRHVHVPEKL
;
A
#
# COMPACT_ATOMS: atom_id res chain seq x y z
N PHE A 1 18.99 -4.92 -10.54
CA PHE A 1 18.14 -4.19 -9.60
C PHE A 1 17.81 -5.05 -8.38
N VAL A 2 17.12 -6.20 -8.49
CA VAL A 2 16.93 -7.15 -7.36
C VAL A 2 18.21 -7.47 -6.60
N ALA A 3 19.34 -7.76 -7.25
CA ALA A 3 20.60 -8.00 -6.52
C ALA A 3 21.08 -6.79 -5.69
N ILE A 4 20.84 -5.57 -6.18
CA ILE A 4 21.18 -4.31 -5.48
C ILE A 4 20.17 -4.08 -4.36
N VAL A 5 18.88 -4.24 -4.62
CA VAL A 5 17.80 -4.13 -3.63
C VAL A 5 17.93 -5.18 -2.55
N SER A 6 18.31 -6.43 -2.86
CA SER A 6 18.58 -7.48 -1.87
C SER A 6 19.79 -7.16 -1.00
N VAL A 7 20.77 -6.42 -1.50
CA VAL A 7 21.87 -5.89 -0.69
C VAL A 7 21.38 -4.67 0.12
N LEU A 8 20.51 -3.84 -0.45
CA LEU A 8 19.91 -2.66 0.19
C LEU A 8 18.93 -3.05 1.32
N LEU A 9 18.15 -4.11 1.16
CA LEU A 9 17.22 -4.65 2.17
C LEU A 9 17.97 -5.29 3.34
N LYS A 10 19.24 -5.68 3.14
CA LYS A 10 20.13 -6.03 4.25
C LYS A 10 20.68 -4.82 4.98
N ILE A 11 20.52 -3.60 4.43
CA ILE A 11 20.87 -2.38 5.15
C ILE A 11 19.84 -2.22 6.26
N PRO A 12 20.31 -2.25 7.52
CA PRO A 12 19.41 -2.10 8.65
C PRO A 12 18.69 -0.74 8.59
N LEU A 13 17.46 -0.67 9.11
CA LEU A 13 16.56 0.49 9.13
C LEU A 13 15.84 0.82 7.82
N LEU A 14 16.24 0.27 6.67
CA LEU A 14 15.55 0.57 5.40
C LEU A 14 14.09 0.06 5.43
N GLN A 15 13.90 -1.18 5.89
CA GLN A 15 12.58 -1.79 6.02
C GLN A 15 11.78 -1.14 7.16
N LEU A 16 12.43 -0.77 8.27
CA LEU A 16 11.79 0.00 9.33
C LEU A 16 11.22 1.34 8.81
N VAL A 17 12.02 2.12 8.08
CA VAL A 17 11.56 3.41 7.52
C VAL A 17 10.45 3.19 6.50
N GLY A 18 10.61 2.20 5.62
CA GLY A 18 9.57 1.82 4.65
C GLY A 18 8.25 1.43 5.32
N GLY A 19 8.32 0.60 6.35
CA GLY A 19 7.16 0.19 7.15
C GLY A 19 6.52 1.35 7.90
N LEU A 20 7.30 2.27 8.48
CA LEU A 20 6.76 3.47 9.14
C LEU A 20 6.04 4.39 8.14
N LEU A 21 6.61 4.61 6.96
CA LEU A 21 5.98 5.38 5.88
C LEU A 21 4.69 4.70 5.41
N LEU A 22 4.70 3.38 5.24
CA LEU A 22 3.53 2.62 4.83
C LEU A 22 2.42 2.66 5.91
N GLY A 23 2.81 2.57 7.18
CA GLY A 23 1.90 2.74 8.31
C GLY A 23 1.27 4.14 8.36
N TRP A 24 2.04 5.18 8.06
CA TRP A 24 1.49 6.54 7.89
C TRP A 24 0.44 6.58 6.78
N ILE A 25 0.75 6.01 5.61
CA ILE A 25 -0.19 5.97 4.47
C ILE A 25 -1.46 5.21 4.86
N ALA A 26 -1.33 4.09 5.56
CA ALA A 26 -2.45 3.29 6.04
C ALA A 26 -3.39 4.10 6.95
N VAL A 27 -2.83 4.85 7.91
CA VAL A 27 -3.61 5.73 8.79
C VAL A 27 -4.23 6.90 8.02
N LYS A 28 -3.49 7.50 7.08
CA LYS A 28 -3.96 8.62 6.26
C LYS A 28 -5.12 8.18 5.34
N LEU A 29 -5.03 7.00 4.75
CA LEU A 29 -6.06 6.42 3.90
C LEU A 29 -7.40 6.25 4.62
N VAL A 30 -7.32 5.91 5.90
CA VAL A 30 -8.46 5.52 6.73
C VAL A 30 -9.10 6.70 7.47
N LYS A 31 -8.36 7.80 7.64
CA LYS A 31 -8.89 9.04 8.21
C LYS A 31 -9.81 9.74 7.20
N PRO A 32 -11.05 10.10 7.60
CA PRO A 32 -11.91 10.93 6.76
C PRO A 32 -11.23 12.27 6.50
N GLU A 33 -11.22 12.74 5.25
CA GLU A 33 -10.76 14.09 4.94
C GLU A 33 -11.72 15.11 5.57
N THR A 34 -11.34 15.69 6.70
CA THR A 34 -12.03 16.83 7.30
C THR A 34 -11.70 18.07 6.47
N GLY A 35 -12.58 18.39 5.52
CA GLY A 35 -12.81 19.73 4.96
C GLY A 35 -11.60 20.53 4.47
N GLY A 36 -11.56 20.75 3.15
CA GLY A 36 -10.94 21.94 2.54
C GLY A 36 -9.42 21.92 2.47
N ASP A 37 -8.88 21.30 1.43
CA ASP A 37 -7.79 21.84 0.58
C ASP A 37 -7.27 20.71 -0.33
N ALA A 38 -8.10 20.35 -1.31
CA ALA A 38 -7.64 19.63 -2.49
C ALA A 38 -7.62 20.59 -3.68
N ASP A 39 -7.02 21.76 -3.51
CA ASP A 39 -6.45 22.50 -4.63
C ASP A 39 -5.08 21.90 -4.99
N VAL A 40 -5.05 20.58 -5.20
CA VAL A 40 -3.91 19.91 -5.82
C VAL A 40 -4.07 20.16 -7.32
N ARG A 41 -3.52 21.30 -7.75
CA ARG A 41 -3.03 21.59 -9.11
C ARG A 41 -3.67 20.69 -10.16
N ARG A 42 -4.81 21.14 -10.68
CA ARG A 42 -5.59 20.53 -11.78
C ARG A 42 -4.87 20.54 -13.15
N GLY A 43 -3.54 20.44 -13.16
CA GLY A 43 -2.69 20.78 -14.30
C GLY A 43 -1.56 19.81 -14.61
N SER A 44 -1.49 18.63 -13.99
CA SER A 44 -0.69 17.55 -14.58
C SER A 44 -1.54 16.86 -15.65
N SER A 45 -1.16 16.97 -16.91
CA SER A 45 -1.88 16.31 -18.01
C SER A 45 -2.14 14.83 -17.68
N LEU A 46 -3.25 14.24 -18.14
CA LEU A 46 -3.51 12.80 -17.94
C LEU A 46 -2.30 11.94 -18.33
N TRP A 47 -1.53 12.40 -19.32
CA TRP A 47 -0.26 11.82 -19.75
C TRP A 47 0.82 11.81 -18.65
N GLU A 48 0.96 12.90 -17.90
CA GLU A 48 1.91 13.01 -16.79
C GLU A 48 1.51 12.10 -15.63
N ALA A 49 0.22 12.02 -15.30
CA ALA A 49 -0.28 11.09 -14.28
C ALA A 49 -0.04 9.63 -14.67
N VAL A 50 -0.29 9.28 -15.95
CA VAL A 50 0.01 7.94 -16.49
C VAL A 50 1.52 7.67 -16.45
N TRP A 51 2.36 8.63 -16.84
CA TRP A 51 3.82 8.49 -16.77
C TRP A 51 4.31 8.26 -15.34
N ILE A 52 3.80 9.00 -14.36
CA ILE A 52 4.12 8.83 -12.94
C ILE A 52 3.72 7.42 -12.47
N ILE A 53 2.52 6.95 -12.82
CA ILE A 53 2.05 5.59 -12.48
C ILE A 53 2.96 4.53 -13.12
N ILE A 54 3.28 4.67 -14.40
CA ILE A 54 4.14 3.71 -15.12
C ILE A 54 5.53 3.67 -14.51
N VAL A 55 6.14 4.83 -14.21
CA VAL A 55 7.47 4.89 -13.62
C VAL A 55 7.46 4.34 -12.20
N ALA A 56 6.45 4.66 -11.40
CA ALA A 56 6.32 4.14 -10.05
C ALA A 56 6.09 2.62 -10.05
N ASP A 57 5.21 2.13 -10.93
CA ASP A 57 4.97 0.71 -11.10
C ASP A 57 6.24 0.03 -11.56
N VAL A 58 6.89 0.41 -12.67
CA VAL A 58 8.15 -0.21 -13.10
C VAL A 58 9.26 -0.11 -12.06
N THR A 59 9.37 0.97 -11.28
CA THR A 59 10.43 1.11 -10.26
C THR A 59 10.20 0.17 -9.07
N MET A 60 8.95 0.04 -8.62
CA MET A 60 8.55 -0.87 -7.54
C MET A 60 8.42 -2.32 -8.03
N SER A 61 7.94 -2.48 -9.25
CA SER A 61 7.59 -3.73 -9.90
C SER A 61 8.73 -4.28 -10.71
N LEU A 62 9.88 -3.61 -10.90
CA LEU A 62 11.07 -4.27 -11.48
C LEU A 62 11.41 -5.52 -10.67
N ASP A 63 11.14 -5.50 -9.36
CA ASP A 63 11.23 -6.66 -8.49
C ASP A 63 10.15 -7.72 -8.80
N ASN A 64 8.91 -7.30 -9.05
CA ASN A 64 7.79 -8.17 -9.46
C ASN A 64 8.01 -8.77 -10.86
N VAL A 65 8.57 -8.01 -11.80
CA VAL A 65 8.95 -8.41 -13.15
C VAL A 65 10.08 -9.43 -13.09
N LEU A 66 11.08 -9.20 -12.24
CA LEU A 66 12.17 -10.15 -12.04
C LEU A 66 11.70 -11.45 -11.38
N ALA A 67 10.67 -11.42 -10.52
CA ALA A 67 10.01 -12.61 -10.00
C ALA A 67 9.26 -13.39 -11.10
N ILE A 68 8.54 -12.70 -11.98
CA ILE A 68 7.90 -13.31 -13.16
C ILE A 68 8.97 -13.90 -14.09
N ALA A 69 10.09 -13.21 -14.30
CA ALA A 69 11.20 -13.69 -15.11
C ALA A 69 11.92 -14.91 -14.53
N ALA A 70 12.09 -14.97 -13.22
CA ALA A 70 12.62 -16.15 -12.53
C ALA A 70 11.67 -17.35 -12.67
N THR A 71 10.37 -17.12 -12.58
CA THR A 71 9.33 -18.15 -12.72
C THR A 71 9.13 -18.60 -14.17
N ALA A 72 9.37 -17.70 -15.13
CA ALA A 72 9.29 -17.99 -16.56
C ALA A 72 10.51 -18.79 -17.09
N HIS A 73 11.45 -19.20 -16.22
CA HIS A 73 12.61 -20.02 -16.56
C HIS A 73 13.42 -19.52 -17.77
N GLY A 74 13.47 -18.21 -17.99
CA GLY A 74 14.22 -17.60 -19.09
C GLY A 74 13.45 -17.43 -20.41
N ASP A 75 12.17 -17.78 -20.48
CA ASP A 75 11.35 -17.48 -21.65
C ASP A 75 10.99 -15.98 -21.68
N PHE A 76 11.70 -15.24 -22.53
CA PHE A 76 11.53 -13.80 -22.69
C PHE A 76 10.10 -13.42 -23.15
N MET A 77 9.41 -14.29 -23.90
CA MET A 77 8.06 -14.05 -24.37
C MET A 77 7.06 -14.05 -23.21
N LEU A 78 7.20 -15.00 -22.28
CA LEU A 78 6.37 -15.09 -21.07
C LEU A 78 6.56 -13.88 -20.14
N VAL A 79 7.80 -13.40 -20.00
CA VAL A 79 8.11 -12.21 -19.21
C VAL A 79 7.46 -10.96 -19.80
N MET A 80 7.67 -10.74 -21.10
CA MET A 80 7.13 -9.56 -21.77
C MET A 80 5.59 -9.55 -21.76
N PHE A 81 4.96 -10.72 -21.89
CA PHE A 81 3.52 -10.88 -21.73
C PHE A 81 3.04 -10.55 -20.31
N GLY A 82 3.74 -11.04 -19.28
CA GLY A 82 3.42 -10.76 -17.88
C GLY A 82 3.47 -9.27 -17.53
N ILE A 83 4.51 -8.57 -17.98
CA ILE A 83 4.65 -7.11 -17.80
C ILE A 83 3.54 -6.38 -18.56
N GLY A 84 3.35 -6.74 -19.84
CA GLY A 84 2.39 -6.12 -20.73
C GLY A 84 0.95 -6.23 -20.22
N LEU A 85 0.59 -7.33 -19.55
CA LEU A 85 -0.72 -7.50 -18.92
C LEU A 85 -0.83 -6.83 -17.55
N SER A 86 0.24 -6.82 -16.74
CA SER A 86 0.20 -6.27 -15.38
C SER A 86 -0.19 -4.79 -15.37
N LEU A 87 0.41 -4.00 -16.27
CA LEU A 87 0.25 -2.55 -16.24
C LEU A 87 -1.19 -2.08 -16.56
N PRO A 88 -1.86 -2.56 -17.62
CA PRO A 88 -3.27 -2.28 -17.85
C PRO A 88 -4.17 -2.74 -16.70
N ILE A 89 -3.91 -3.92 -16.13
CA ILE A 89 -4.69 -4.45 -15.00
C ILE A 89 -4.56 -3.53 -13.78
N VAL A 90 -3.37 -3.04 -13.47
CA VAL A 90 -3.15 -2.11 -12.34
C VAL A 90 -3.85 -0.78 -12.59
N VAL A 91 -3.73 -0.21 -13.80
CA VAL A 91 -4.36 1.08 -14.14
C VAL A 91 -5.89 0.99 -14.09
N TRP A 92 -6.48 -0.03 -14.71
CA TRP A 92 -7.93 -0.24 -14.65
C TRP A 92 -8.41 -0.66 -13.27
N GLY A 93 -7.65 -1.53 -12.60
CA GLY A 93 -7.92 -2.01 -11.25
C GLY A 93 -7.94 -0.88 -10.22
N ALA A 94 -6.99 0.07 -10.32
CA ALA A 94 -6.96 1.26 -9.47
C ALA A 94 -8.19 2.15 -9.69
N GLY A 95 -8.60 2.36 -10.94
CA GLY A 95 -9.82 3.12 -11.27
C GLY A 95 -11.09 2.44 -10.73
N LEU A 96 -11.20 1.12 -10.90
CA LEU A 96 -12.30 0.32 -10.35
C LEU A 96 -12.31 0.38 -8.82
N LEU A 97 -11.15 0.21 -8.18
CA LEU A 97 -11.01 0.25 -6.72
C LEU A 97 -11.40 1.62 -6.17
N ALA A 98 -10.96 2.71 -6.81
CA ALA A 98 -11.37 4.07 -6.44
C ALA A 98 -12.89 4.26 -6.54
N HIS A 99 -13.50 3.75 -7.61
CA HIS A 99 -14.96 3.77 -7.76
C HIS A 99 -15.66 2.97 -6.65
N LEU A 100 -15.11 1.80 -6.29
CA LEU A 100 -15.62 0.97 -5.21
C LEU A 100 -15.46 1.62 -3.84
N MET A 101 -14.35 2.29 -3.56
CA MET A 101 -14.11 3.02 -2.31
C MET A 101 -15.08 4.20 -2.14
N ASN A 102 -15.42 4.89 -3.24
CA ASN A 102 -16.44 5.95 -3.23
C ASN A 102 -17.84 5.40 -2.94
N ARG A 103 -18.13 4.18 -3.39
CA ARG A 103 -19.44 3.53 -3.19
C ARG A 103 -19.54 2.81 -1.83
N TYR A 104 -18.44 2.25 -1.34
CA TYR A 104 -18.39 1.36 -0.20
C TYR A 104 -17.24 1.75 0.74
N THR A 105 -17.56 2.56 1.75
CA THR A 105 -16.58 3.06 2.73
C THR A 105 -15.84 1.96 3.50
N TRP A 106 -16.45 0.77 3.67
CA TRP A 106 -15.79 -0.35 4.35
C TRP A 106 -14.54 -0.87 3.62
N ILE A 107 -14.45 -0.67 2.30
CA ILE A 107 -13.28 -1.05 1.49
C ILE A 107 -12.06 -0.21 1.88
N VAL A 108 -12.25 1.05 2.24
CA VAL A 108 -11.18 1.95 2.72
C VAL A 108 -10.57 1.41 4.01
N TRP A 109 -11.41 0.95 4.95
CA TRP A 109 -10.94 0.36 6.21
C TRP A 109 -10.18 -0.93 5.98
N LEU A 110 -10.69 -1.80 5.10
CA LEU A 110 -10.02 -3.06 4.75
C LEU A 110 -8.67 -2.81 4.06
N GLY A 111 -8.63 -1.86 3.10
CA GLY A 111 -7.41 -1.47 2.41
C GLY A 111 -6.36 -0.89 3.35
N GLY A 112 -6.75 0.03 4.24
CA GLY A 112 -5.84 0.55 5.25
C GLY A 112 -5.37 -0.50 6.25
N GLY A 113 -6.25 -1.43 6.63
CA GLY A 113 -5.88 -2.60 7.43
C GLY A 113 -4.79 -3.44 6.80
N LEU A 114 -4.96 -3.78 5.53
CA LEU A 114 -3.97 -4.55 4.76
C LEU A 114 -2.64 -3.80 4.67
N LEU A 115 -2.67 -2.50 4.37
CA LEU A 115 -1.46 -1.67 4.36
C LEU A 115 -0.79 -1.60 5.74
N GLY A 116 -1.57 -1.52 6.82
CA GLY A 116 -1.07 -1.56 8.20
C GLY A 116 -0.43 -2.91 8.56
N TYR A 117 -1.01 -4.01 8.08
CA TYR A 117 -0.42 -5.35 8.24
C TYR A 117 0.94 -5.44 7.53
N VAL A 118 1.01 -5.07 6.25
CA VAL A 118 2.26 -5.09 5.46
C VAL A 118 3.30 -4.15 6.08
N ALA A 119 2.88 -2.99 6.57
CA ALA A 119 3.76 -2.07 7.30
C ALA A 119 4.37 -2.72 8.54
N GLY A 120 3.55 -3.43 9.34
CA GLY A 120 4.02 -4.15 10.51
C GLY A 120 4.95 -5.32 10.17
N GLU A 121 4.67 -6.05 9.09
CA GLU A 121 5.52 -7.12 8.57
C GLU A 121 6.89 -6.56 8.17
N MET A 122 6.94 -5.48 7.39
CA MET A 122 8.19 -4.81 7.01
C MET A 122 9.00 -4.32 8.22
N VAL A 123 8.34 -3.82 9.26
CA VAL A 123 9.01 -3.40 10.50
C VAL A 123 9.62 -4.59 11.25
N VAL A 124 8.89 -5.70 11.35
CA VAL A 124 9.33 -6.89 12.11
C VAL A 124 10.44 -7.66 11.39
N GLU A 125 10.39 -7.68 10.06
CA GLU A 125 11.42 -8.29 9.21
C GLU A 125 12.72 -7.47 9.16
N ASP A 126 12.72 -6.23 9.65
CA ASP A 126 13.92 -5.38 9.66
C ASP A 126 15.04 -6.02 10.50
N PRO A 127 16.27 -6.20 9.95
CA PRO A 127 17.35 -6.92 10.62
C PRO A 127 17.73 -6.41 12.01
N ILE A 128 17.54 -5.11 12.31
CA ILE A 128 17.74 -4.58 13.66
C ILE A 128 16.59 -5.01 14.54
N VAL A 129 15.35 -4.77 14.12
CA VAL A 129 14.15 -5.09 14.89
C VAL A 129 14.12 -6.58 15.21
N THR A 130 14.39 -7.46 14.25
CA THR A 130 14.48 -8.91 14.46
C THR A 130 15.57 -9.28 15.47
N ARG A 131 16.71 -8.59 15.49
CA ARG A 131 17.78 -8.82 16.49
C ARG A 131 17.38 -8.39 17.90
N TRP A 132 16.68 -7.27 18.04
CA TRP A 132 16.11 -6.84 19.33
C TRP A 132 14.98 -7.77 19.78
N LEU A 133 14.16 -8.27 18.85
CA LEU A 133 13.07 -9.21 19.11
C LEU A 133 13.54 -10.66 19.28
N ALA A 134 14.74 -11.04 18.85
CA ALA A 134 15.25 -12.41 18.98
C ALA A 134 15.33 -12.90 20.45
N GLY A 135 15.36 -11.98 21.42
CA GLY A 135 15.26 -12.28 22.85
C GLY A 135 13.82 -12.45 23.38
N ALA A 136 12.81 -12.10 22.59
CA ALA A 136 11.40 -12.14 22.95
C ALA A 136 10.68 -13.19 22.07
N ALA A 137 9.78 -13.97 22.67
CA ALA A 137 9.26 -15.21 22.09
C ALA A 137 8.80 -15.09 20.61
N PRO A 138 8.95 -16.15 19.78
CA PRO A 138 8.53 -16.17 18.37
C PRO A 138 7.08 -15.73 18.11
N LEU A 139 6.21 -15.80 19.12
CA LEU A 139 4.85 -15.24 19.09
C LEU A 139 4.80 -13.73 18.77
N LEU A 140 5.80 -12.93 19.17
CA LEU A 140 5.81 -11.49 18.91
C LEU A 140 6.03 -11.16 17.43
N HIS A 141 6.77 -12.01 16.69
CA HIS A 141 7.00 -11.80 15.25
C HIS A 141 5.69 -11.91 14.45
N SER A 142 4.78 -12.80 14.85
CA SER A 142 3.47 -12.93 14.19
C SER A 142 2.39 -12.02 14.79
N ALA A 143 2.49 -11.66 16.07
CA ALA A 143 1.47 -10.86 16.73
C ALA A 143 1.51 -9.37 16.35
N VAL A 144 2.71 -8.80 16.12
CA VAL A 144 2.87 -7.36 15.82
C VAL A 144 2.22 -6.95 14.49
N PRO A 145 2.43 -7.64 13.36
CA PRO A 145 1.81 -7.27 12.08
C PRO A 145 0.29 -7.40 12.12
N ILE A 146 -0.21 -8.47 12.75
CA ILE A 146 -1.65 -8.70 12.93
C ILE A 146 -2.25 -7.61 13.82
N ALA A 147 -1.59 -7.26 14.92
CA ALA A 147 -2.05 -6.20 15.82
C ALA A 147 -2.08 -4.83 15.13
N LEU A 148 -1.07 -4.51 14.30
CA LEU A 148 -1.03 -3.26 13.53
C LEU A 148 -2.14 -3.20 12.48
N GLY A 149 -2.35 -4.27 11.73
CA GLY A 149 -3.46 -4.34 10.76
C GLY A 149 -4.84 -4.22 11.44
N VAL A 150 -5.04 -4.93 12.55
CA VAL A 150 -6.27 -4.84 13.36
C VAL A 150 -6.46 -3.44 13.95
N LEU A 151 -5.39 -2.80 14.42
CA LEU A 151 -5.46 -1.47 14.99
C LEU A 151 -5.82 -0.43 13.93
N VAL A 152 -5.23 -0.49 12.73
CA VAL A 152 -5.56 0.44 11.64
C VAL A 152 -6.99 0.23 11.14
N THR A 153 -7.45 -1.02 10.97
CA THR A 153 -8.86 -1.31 10.62
C THR A 153 -9.83 -0.80 11.68
N ALA A 154 -9.55 -1.05 12.96
CA ALA A 154 -10.38 -0.61 14.08
C ALA A 154 -10.42 0.92 14.20
N LEU A 155 -9.28 1.60 14.00
CA LEU A 155 -9.19 3.05 13.98
C LEU A 155 -10.08 3.63 12.87
N GLY A 156 -10.09 3.01 11.69
CA GLY A 156 -10.97 3.39 10.60
C GLY A 156 -12.44 3.26 10.86
N TRP A 157 -12.81 2.11 11.40
CA TRP A 157 -14.18 1.86 11.79
C TRP A 157 -14.67 2.81 12.90
N TRP A 158 -13.79 3.16 13.85
CA TRP A 158 -14.11 4.11 14.93
C TRP A 158 -14.25 5.54 14.43
N LEU A 159 -13.32 6.02 13.60
CA LEU A 159 -13.39 7.36 12.99
C LEU A 159 -14.56 7.49 12.01
N GLY A 160 -14.89 6.41 11.28
CA GLY A 160 -16.03 6.35 10.37
C GLY A 160 -17.40 6.36 11.07
N ARG A 161 -17.47 6.00 12.36
CA ARG A 161 -18.72 6.10 13.14
C ARG A 161 -19.15 7.54 13.45
N GLY A 162 -18.25 8.51 13.36
CA GLY A 162 -18.53 9.92 13.68
C GLY A 162 -19.39 10.66 12.64
N HIS A 163 -19.59 10.11 11.44
CA HIS A 163 -20.36 10.75 10.36
C HIS A 163 -21.62 9.97 9.97
N ARG A 164 -22.45 9.60 10.96
CA ARG A 164 -23.87 9.31 10.69
C ARG A 164 -24.63 10.64 10.74
N HIS A 165 -25.27 10.97 9.62
CA HIS A 165 -26.20 12.09 9.39
C HIS A 165 -25.58 13.43 8.96
N VAL A 166 -25.23 13.53 7.67
CA VAL A 166 -25.48 14.78 6.96
C VAL A 166 -26.94 14.71 6.51
N HIS A 167 -27.82 15.40 7.24
CA HIS A 167 -29.16 15.74 6.73
C HIS A 167 -28.96 16.51 5.43
N VAL A 168 -29.51 16.01 4.33
CA VAL A 168 -29.73 16.81 3.13
C VAL A 168 -30.96 17.67 3.43
N PRO A 169 -30.86 19.00 3.63
CA PRO A 169 -32.06 19.82 3.64
C PRO A 169 -32.61 19.83 2.21
N GLU A 170 -33.70 19.10 2.00
CA GLU A 170 -34.61 19.32 0.89
C GLU A 170 -35.13 20.75 1.02
N LYS A 171 -34.64 21.65 0.19
CA LYS A 171 -35.25 22.97 0.01
C LYS A 171 -35.98 22.97 -1.32
N LEU A 172 -37.30 22.92 -1.17
CA LEU A 172 -38.37 23.42 -2.04
C LEU A 172 -37.97 24.64 -2.87
#